data_AF-A0A484BTP7-F1
#
_entry.id   AF-A0A484BTP7-F1
#
_cell.length_a   1.000
_cell.length_b   1.000
_cell.length_c   1.000
_cell.angle_alpha   90.00
_cell.angle_beta   90.00
_cell.angle_gamma   90.00
#
_symmetry.space_group_name_H-M   'P 1'
#
loop_
_entity.id
_entity.type
_entity.pdbx_description
1 polymer ?
#
loop_
_entity_poly.entity_id
_entity_poly.type
_entity_poly.pdbx_seq_one_letter_code
_entity_poly.pdbx_strand_id
1 'polypeptide(L)'
;MAKRGGREGQIFKTTAHSVQEDVNLLHASVLSMVEFDDDIFAAGNCFDWNEHPAQPGLFCPFAYRLPPPNLGAVLAKDLAMEYHYLGNTSEWFFLARKNAERVIARNEQYLKCK
;
A
#
# COMPACT_ATOMS: atom_id res chain seq x y z
N MET A 1 -13.92 -8.44 -9.24
CA MET A 1 -14.05 -9.59 -10.17
C MET A 1 -12.78 -10.43 -10.06
N ALA A 2 -12.90 -11.72 -9.75
CA ALA A 2 -11.76 -12.63 -9.64
C ALA A 2 -11.46 -13.27 -11.01
N LYS A 3 -10.20 -13.29 -11.44
CA LYS A 3 -9.77 -14.15 -12.55
C LYS A 3 -8.91 -15.27 -11.99
N ARG A 4 -9.35 -16.51 -12.24
CA ARG A 4 -8.54 -17.72 -12.15
C ARG A 4 -7.51 -17.74 -13.26
N GLY A 5 -6.32 -18.24 -12.92
CA GLY A 5 -5.40 -18.86 -13.87
C GLY A 5 -4.00 -18.28 -13.84
N GLY A 6 -3.10 -19.01 -13.16
CA GLY A 6 -1.67 -19.12 -13.47
C GLY A 6 -0.86 -17.84 -13.64
N ARG A 7 0.09 -17.64 -12.71
CA ARG A 7 1.01 -16.50 -12.48
C ARG A 7 0.53 -15.65 -11.31
N GLU A 8 1.47 -15.28 -10.45
CA GLU A 8 1.32 -14.34 -9.32
C GLU A 8 0.31 -13.25 -9.69
N GLY A 9 -0.94 -13.49 -9.29
CA GLY A 9 -2.06 -12.72 -9.76
C GLY A 9 -2.22 -11.54 -8.82
N GLN A 10 -1.93 -10.34 -9.30
CA GLN A 10 -2.36 -9.14 -8.59
C GLN A 10 -3.91 -9.12 -8.60
N ILE A 11 -4.53 -9.61 -7.53
CA ILE A 11 -5.97 -9.63 -7.37
C ILE A 11 -6.41 -8.23 -6.93
N PHE A 12 -6.92 -7.44 -7.87
CA PHE A 12 -7.58 -6.17 -7.54
C PHE A 12 -9.04 -6.44 -7.17
N LYS A 13 -9.33 -6.38 -5.85
CA LYS A 13 -10.69 -6.41 -5.33
C LYS A 13 -11.09 -4.99 -4.97
N THR A 14 -12.14 -4.49 -5.60
CA THR A 14 -12.73 -3.20 -5.24
C THR A 14 -13.41 -3.34 -3.89
N THR A 15 -12.96 -2.60 -2.89
CA THR A 15 -13.55 -2.58 -1.55
C THR A 15 -14.76 -1.65 -1.56
N ALA A 16 -15.89 -2.05 -0.96
CA ALA A 16 -17.07 -1.18 -0.86
C ALA A 16 -16.76 0.05 0.01
N HIS A 17 -17.36 1.21 -0.31
CA HIS A 17 -17.07 2.48 0.39
C HIS A 17 -17.23 2.39 1.91
N SER A 18 -18.30 1.73 2.38
CA SER A 18 -18.55 1.52 3.82
C SER A 18 -17.48 0.67 4.52
N VAL A 19 -16.80 -0.21 3.77
CA VAL A 19 -15.69 -1.01 4.28
C VAL A 19 -14.40 -0.19 4.23
N GLN A 20 -14.24 0.72 3.26
CA GLN A 20 -13.11 1.64 3.18
C GLN A 20 -13.11 2.68 4.31
N GLU A 21 -14.26 2.98 4.91
CA GLU A 21 -14.36 3.93 6.02
C GLU A 21 -13.91 3.35 7.37
N ASP A 22 -13.84 2.02 7.49
CA ASP A 22 -13.50 1.34 8.74
C ASP A 22 -12.13 0.65 8.65
N VAL A 23 -11.17 1.22 9.40
CA VAL A 23 -9.79 0.73 9.50
C VAL A 23 -9.73 -0.74 9.94
N ASN A 24 -10.61 -1.16 10.86
CA ASN A 24 -10.61 -2.53 11.37
C ASN A 24 -11.13 -3.49 10.31
N LEU A 25 -12.18 -3.10 9.57
CA LEU A 25 -12.68 -3.92 8.46
C LEU A 25 -11.66 -4.05 7.34
N LEU A 26 -10.85 -3.03 7.09
CA LEU A 26 -9.76 -3.10 6.12
C LEU A 26 -8.65 -4.07 6.55
N HIS A 27 -8.24 -4.04 7.82
CA HIS A 27 -7.29 -5.00 8.37
C HIS A 27 -7.85 -6.43 8.34
N ALA A 28 -9.10 -6.63 8.77
CA ALA A 28 -9.77 -7.92 8.74
C ALA A 28 -9.91 -8.44 7.30
N SER A 29 -10.16 -7.55 6.33
CA SER A 29 -10.25 -7.89 4.91
C SER A 29 -8.92 -8.41 4.37
N VAL A 30 -7.80 -7.70 4.61
CA VAL A 30 -6.48 -8.15 4.12
C VAL A 30 -6.00 -9.42 4.83
N LEU A 31 -6.28 -9.57 6.13
CA LEU A 31 -6.02 -10.81 6.87
C LEU A 31 -6.80 -11.98 6.27
N SER A 32 -8.12 -11.81 6.09
CA SER A 32 -8.99 -12.84 5.51
C SER A 32 -8.51 -13.28 4.13
N MET A 33 -8.07 -12.34 3.27
CA MET A 33 -7.57 -12.69 1.94
C MET A 33 -6.36 -13.61 1.98
N VAL A 34 -5.47 -13.43 2.96
CA VAL A 34 -4.26 -14.23 3.11
C VAL A 34 -4.55 -15.53 3.87
N GLU A 35 -5.39 -15.49 4.92
CA GLU A 35 -5.71 -16.66 5.75
C GLU A 35 -6.54 -17.72 5.04
N PHE A 36 -7.48 -17.31 4.17
CA PHE A 36 -8.42 -18.24 3.53
C PHE A 36 -7.94 -18.81 2.20
N ASP A 37 -6.83 -18.32 1.65
CA ASP A 37 -6.25 -18.79 0.40
C ASP A 37 -4.75 -19.06 0.57
N ASP A 38 -4.36 -20.33 0.53
CA ASP A 38 -2.97 -20.75 0.69
C ASP A 38 -2.09 -20.40 -0.52
N ASP A 39 -2.69 -20.09 -1.67
CA ASP A 39 -1.97 -19.60 -2.84
C ASP A 39 -1.67 -18.09 -2.76
N ILE A 40 -2.26 -17.38 -1.79
CA ILE A 40 -2.02 -15.96 -1.55
C ILE A 40 -0.99 -15.80 -0.43
N PHE A 41 0.22 -15.38 -0.81
CA PHE A 41 1.31 -15.10 0.13
C PHE A 41 1.15 -13.77 0.87
N ALA A 42 0.61 -12.76 0.18
CA ALA A 42 0.40 -11.42 0.72
C ALA A 42 -0.75 -10.70 0.00
N ALA A 43 -1.40 -9.79 0.70
CA ALA A 43 -2.46 -8.95 0.17
C ALA A 43 -2.47 -7.58 0.85
N GLY A 44 -2.89 -6.53 0.14
CA GLY A 44 -2.98 -5.20 0.71
C GLY A 44 -4.00 -4.33 -0.01
N ASN A 45 -4.39 -3.24 0.63
CA ASN A 45 -5.26 -2.23 0.06
C ASN A 45 -4.68 -0.85 0.39
N CYS A 46 -4.02 -0.19 -0.57
CA CYS A 46 -3.39 1.11 -0.34
C CYS A 46 -4.30 2.26 -0.76
N PHE A 47 -4.34 3.30 0.06
CA PHE A 47 -5.03 4.56 -0.19
C PHE A 47 -4.00 5.69 -0.19
N ASP A 48 -4.02 6.53 -1.22
CA ASP A 48 -3.14 7.70 -1.30
C ASP A 48 -3.62 8.81 -0.35
N TRP A 49 -2.82 9.88 -0.24
CA TRP A 49 -3.06 11.00 0.64
C TRP A 49 -4.46 11.62 0.41
N ASN A 50 -5.27 11.67 1.48
CA ASN A 50 -6.69 12.10 1.49
C ASN A 50 -7.68 11.18 0.75
N GLU A 51 -7.27 9.99 0.31
CA GLU A 51 -8.21 9.02 -0.27
C GLU A 51 -8.92 8.17 0.80
N HIS A 52 -8.36 8.05 2.00
CA HIS A 52 -9.00 7.37 3.11
C HIS A 52 -9.71 8.36 4.06
N PRO A 53 -11.03 8.23 4.28
CA PRO A 53 -11.81 9.21 5.02
C PRO A 53 -11.50 9.25 6.52
N ALA A 54 -11.03 8.14 7.10
CA ALA A 54 -10.77 8.01 8.54
C ALA A 54 -9.28 8.07 8.93
N GLN A 55 -8.36 8.11 7.96
CA GLN A 55 -6.92 8.18 8.23
C GLN A 55 -6.28 9.28 7.38
N PRO A 56 -5.71 10.34 8.00
CA PRO A 56 -4.98 11.34 7.26
C PRO A 56 -3.64 10.78 6.80
N GLY A 57 -3.33 10.97 5.52
CA GLY A 57 -2.05 10.57 4.92
C GLY A 57 -2.11 9.27 4.14
N LEU A 58 -0.93 8.74 3.78
CA LEU A 58 -0.83 7.43 3.13
C LEU A 58 -1.24 6.36 4.14
N PHE A 59 -2.16 5.48 3.75
CA PHE A 59 -2.60 4.36 4.56
C PHE A 59 -2.59 3.11 3.69
N CYS A 60 -1.86 2.07 4.10
CA CYS A 60 -1.83 0.81 3.35
C CYS A 60 -1.85 -0.42 4.28
N PRO A 61 -3.04 -0.86 4.70
CA PRO A 61 -3.21 -2.14 5.36
C PRO A 61 -2.72 -3.27 4.45
N PHE A 62 -1.84 -4.09 5.00
CA PHE A 62 -1.13 -5.15 4.30
C PHE A 62 -0.96 -6.37 5.19
N ALA A 63 -1.34 -7.54 4.69
CA ALA A 63 -1.15 -8.82 5.33
C ALA A 63 -0.17 -9.69 4.54
N TYR A 64 0.64 -10.48 5.24
CA TYR A 64 1.59 -11.41 4.63
C TYR A 64 1.89 -12.61 5.53
N ARG A 65 2.23 -13.73 4.91
CA ARG A 65 2.67 -14.94 5.61
C ARG A 65 4.15 -14.82 6.00
N LEU A 66 4.46 -15.20 7.23
CA LEU A 66 5.84 -15.21 7.72
C LEU A 66 6.64 -16.38 7.10
N PRO A 67 7.91 -16.13 6.71
CA PRO A 67 8.84 -17.19 6.35
C PRO A 67 9.28 -17.97 7.61
N PRO A 68 10.00 -19.10 7.46
CA PRO A 68 10.62 -19.81 8.58
C PRO A 68 11.41 -18.86 9.49
N PRO A 69 11.37 -19.03 10.83
CA PRO A 69 10.81 -20.17 11.59
C PRO A 69 9.30 -20.12 11.86
N ASN A 70 8.63 -18.99 11.60
CA ASN A 70 7.21 -18.80 11.92
C ASN A 70 6.30 -19.14 10.73
N LEU A 71 6.57 -20.28 10.08
CA LEU A 71 5.91 -20.66 8.83
C LEU A 71 4.39 -20.75 9.02
N GLY A 72 3.64 -19.99 8.21
CA GLY A 72 2.18 -20.03 8.18
C GLY A 72 1.47 -19.02 9.10
N ALA A 73 2.20 -18.33 9.99
CA ALA A 73 1.62 -17.20 10.71
C ALA A 73 1.37 -16.04 9.75
N VAL A 74 0.17 -15.45 9.81
CA VAL A 74 -0.19 -14.25 9.04
C VAL A 74 -0.06 -13.04 9.95
N LEU A 75 0.64 -12.01 9.49
CA LEU A 75 0.69 -10.71 10.15
C LEU A 75 0.04 -9.66 9.26
N ALA A 76 -0.67 -8.73 9.88
CA ALA A 76 -1.14 -7.52 9.22
C ALA A 76 -0.52 -6.27 9.84
N LYS A 77 -0.19 -5.29 9.00
CA LYS A 77 0.42 -4.02 9.37
C LYS A 77 0.06 -2.94 8.37
N ASP A 78 0.29 -1.69 8.74
CA ASP A 78 0.27 -0.57 7.80
C ASP A 78 1.67 -0.36 7.20
N LEU A 79 1.81 -0.62 5.90
CA LEU A 79 3.09 -0.43 5.20
C LEU A 79 3.53 1.04 5.16
N ALA A 80 2.59 1.97 5.22
CA ALA A 80 2.90 3.40 5.20
C ALA A 80 3.63 3.85 6.47
N MET A 81 3.41 3.17 7.60
CA MET A 81 4.10 3.46 8.86
C MET A 81 5.52 2.89 8.93
N GLU A 82 5.74 1.71 8.35
CA GLU A 82 7.02 0.99 8.47
C GLU A 82 8.04 1.42 7.40
N TYR A 83 7.57 1.74 6.19
CA TYR A 83 8.43 2.20 5.11
C TYR A 83 8.29 3.70 4.94
N HIS A 84 9.38 4.44 5.16
CA HIS A 84 9.45 5.84 4.75
C HIS A 84 9.48 5.91 3.21
N TYR A 85 8.30 5.90 2.60
CA TYR A 85 8.10 5.93 1.15
C TYR A 85 8.59 7.24 0.50
N LEU A 86 8.62 8.35 1.27
CA LEU A 86 9.27 9.61 0.89
C LEU A 86 10.76 9.67 1.27
N GLY A 87 11.25 8.68 2.02
CA GLY A 87 12.64 8.59 2.42
C GLY A 87 13.54 8.41 1.20
N ASN A 88 14.73 9.00 1.25
CA ASN A 88 15.77 8.95 0.21
C ASN A 88 16.18 7.53 -0.22
N THR A 89 15.91 6.52 0.60
CA THR A 89 16.25 5.09 0.37
C THR A 89 15.17 4.27 -0.32
N SER A 90 13.96 4.79 -0.56
CA SER A 90 12.91 4.03 -1.25
C SER A 90 13.23 3.84 -2.75
N GLU A 91 13.48 2.60 -3.17
CA GLU A 91 13.69 2.25 -4.59
C GLU A 91 12.39 2.28 -5.38
N TRP A 92 11.28 1.83 -4.76
CA TRP A 92 9.98 1.71 -5.42
C TRP A 92 9.42 3.05 -5.92
N PHE A 93 9.69 4.14 -5.20
CA PHE A 93 9.24 5.49 -5.55
C PHE A 93 10.37 6.39 -6.06
N PHE A 94 11.54 5.85 -6.36
CA PHE A 94 12.70 6.63 -6.78
C PHE A 94 12.38 7.53 -7.99
N LEU A 95 11.72 6.99 -9.01
CA LEU A 95 11.39 7.73 -10.23
C LEU A 95 10.38 8.84 -9.97
N ALA A 96 9.31 8.55 -9.22
CA ALA A 96 8.30 9.53 -8.83
C ALA A 96 8.93 10.68 -8.02
N ARG A 97 9.78 10.35 -7.03
CA ARG A 97 10.50 11.33 -6.22
C ARG A 97 11.43 12.21 -7.07
N LYS A 98 12.22 11.62 -7.96
CA LYS A 98 13.12 12.37 -8.87
C LYS A 98 12.35 13.30 -9.81
N ASN A 99 11.17 12.89 -10.24
CA ASN A 99 10.29 13.74 -11.05
C ASN A 99 9.72 14.89 -10.23
N ALA A 100 9.27 14.66 -9.00
CA ALA A 100 8.80 15.72 -8.10
C ALA A 100 9.93 16.73 -7.78
N GLU A 101 11.14 16.25 -7.45
CA GLU A 101 12.33 17.10 -7.22
C GLU A 101 12.62 18.02 -8.41
N ARG A 102 12.53 17.51 -9.64
CA ARG A 102 12.71 18.31 -10.86
C ARG A 102 11.67 19.42 -10.99
N VAL A 103 10.40 19.12 -10.70
CA VAL A 103 9.31 20.10 -10.77
C VAL A 103 9.48 21.19 -9.72
N ILE A 104 9.87 20.81 -8.49
CA ILE A 104 10.13 21.76 -7.39
C ILE A 104 11.30 22.68 -7.77
N ALA A 105 12.43 22.13 -8.23
CA ALA A 105 13.60 22.91 -8.62
C ALA A 105 13.28 23.90 -9.74
N ARG A 106 12.46 23.49 -10.72
CA ARG A 106 11.99 24.37 -11.80
C ARG A 106 11.09 25.49 -11.26
N ASN A 107 10.16 25.18 -10.36
CA ASN A 107 9.26 26.19 -9.76
C ASN A 107 10.03 27.19 -8.88
N GLU A 108 11.02 26.75 -8.10
CA GLU A 108 11.87 27.64 -7.32
C GLU A 108 12.68 28.61 -8.19
N GLN A 109 13.14 28.17 -9.36
CA GLN A 109 13.81 29.04 -10.33
C GLN A 109 12.87 30.16 -10.83
N TYR A 110 11.60 29.85 -11.09
CA TYR A 110 10.62 30.88 -11.47
C TYR A 110 10.29 31.84 -10.34
N LEU A 111 10.30 31.38 -9.09
CA LEU A 111 10.06 32.22 -7.91
C LEU A 111 11.25 33.14 -7.60
N LYS A 112 12.50 32.71 -7.86
CA LYS A 112 13.71 33.53 -7.68
C LYS A 112 13.97 34.55 -8.79
N CYS A 113 13.33 34.37 -9.95
CA CYS A 113 13.41 35.32 -11.08
C CYS A 113 12.29 36.39 -11.08
N LYS A 114 11.48 36.46 -10.01
CA LYS A 114 10.61 37.61 -9.69
C LYS A 114 11.26 38.47 -8.63
#